data_AF-A0A922N7Y0-F1
#
_entry.id   AF-A0A922N7Y0-F1
#
_cell.length_a   1.000
_cell.length_b   1.000
_cell.length_c   1.000
_cell.angle_alpha   90.00
_cell.angle_beta   90.00
_cell.angle_gamma   90.00
#
_symmetry.space_group_name_H-M   'P 1'
#
loop_
_entity.id
_entity.type
_entity.pdbx_description
1 polymer ?
#
loop_
_entity_poly.entity_id
_entity_poly.type
_entity_poly.pdbx_seq_one_letter_code
_entity_poly.pdbx_strand_id
1 'polypeptide(L)'
;MAAATLSTKQRRKTNMYENGNALHPTKKMRRQTVIQNDNLVPERPTYQSDNTHTVPPKTNDVAFDIYSRLPRELRNRIYTFCVEGSYDNDVIVRRTAVDDTHRFAYLIREPCGQHSYQWVEDPLTACLKREALGGDVAREMLESYYWTRTFKFAHHELCLLGPFLRTDVFGLGIIPAHYIRRLQIQIRPLDFAFLLPAQRRSEEEQCCKAVEALAAIRTTRTDILIELDEAQDSLSDAEYKHFSSEAAQFTLKLRSVVETLREQGLHIIQTMGT
;
A
#
# COMPACT_ATOMS: atom_id res chain seq x y z
N MET A 1 -49.91 26.30 51.60
CA MET A 1 -50.06 25.00 52.29
C MET A 1 -49.67 23.94 51.27
N ALA A 2 -48.61 23.13 51.44
CA ALA A 2 -48.30 22.19 52.54
C ALA A 2 -49.19 20.93 52.49
N ALA A 3 -48.70 19.69 52.50
CA ALA A 3 -47.29 19.22 52.50
C ALA A 3 -47.12 17.77 51.94
N ALA A 4 -45.85 17.38 51.87
CA ALA A 4 -45.19 16.06 51.73
C ALA A 4 -45.89 14.82 52.38
N THR A 5 -45.48 13.56 52.21
CA THR A 5 -44.14 12.90 52.09
C THR A 5 -44.25 11.55 51.30
N LEU A 6 -43.26 10.66 51.03
CA LEU A 6 -41.78 10.59 51.13
C LEU A 6 -41.25 9.40 50.24
N SER A 7 -40.00 9.48 49.75
CA SER A 7 -39.07 8.35 49.41
C SER A 7 -39.43 7.28 48.34
N THR A 8 -38.47 6.58 47.70
CA THR A 8 -36.99 6.59 47.85
C THR A 8 -36.30 6.61 46.46
N LYS A 9 -35.11 7.20 46.35
CA LYS A 9 -34.22 7.08 45.17
C LYS A 9 -32.95 6.29 45.52
N GLN A 10 -32.37 5.58 44.55
CA GLN A 10 -30.96 5.18 44.59
C GLN A 10 -30.27 5.51 43.25
N ARG A 11 -29.00 5.94 43.30
CA ARG A 11 -28.29 6.56 42.16
C ARG A 11 -26.76 6.54 42.38
N ARG A 12 -26.00 6.08 41.37
CA ARG A 12 -24.53 6.16 41.21
C ARG A 12 -23.62 5.51 42.27
N LYS A 13 -22.59 4.80 41.78
CA LYS A 13 -21.13 5.08 41.89
C LYS A 13 -20.39 3.98 41.10
N THR A 14 -19.38 4.15 40.25
CA THR A 14 -18.18 5.03 40.18
C THR A 14 -17.26 4.93 41.39
N ASN A 15 -16.13 4.22 41.24
CA ASN A 15 -14.93 4.33 42.06
C ASN A 15 -13.69 3.95 41.20
N MET A 16 -12.86 4.95 40.86
CA MET A 16 -11.40 4.77 40.99
C MET A 16 -11.05 4.90 42.47
N TYR A 17 -9.90 4.40 42.89
CA TYR A 17 -8.95 5.17 43.72
C TYR A 17 -7.56 4.52 43.71
N GLU A 18 -6.54 5.32 43.96
CA GLU A 18 -5.11 4.95 43.98
C GLU A 18 -4.60 4.72 45.42
N ASN A 19 -3.34 4.27 45.52
CA ASN A 19 -2.44 4.38 46.68
C ASN A 19 -2.80 3.58 47.95
N GLY A 20 -1.84 3.02 48.71
CA GLY A 20 -0.38 2.97 48.51
C GLY A 20 0.35 2.64 49.83
N ASN A 21 1.52 1.99 49.74
CA ASN A 21 2.41 1.61 50.86
C ASN A 21 1.83 0.53 51.83
N ALA A 22 2.62 -0.26 52.58
CA ALA A 22 4.08 -0.24 52.81
C ALA A 22 4.67 -1.66 53.13
N LEU A 23 6.00 -1.74 53.11
CA LEU A 23 6.88 -2.63 53.90
C LEU A 23 6.92 -4.17 53.65
N HIS A 24 8.09 -4.61 53.15
CA HIS A 24 8.68 -5.96 53.27
C HIS A 24 9.19 -6.23 54.74
N PRO A 25 10.04 -7.25 55.09
CA PRO A 25 10.59 -8.39 54.31
C PRO A 25 10.69 -9.77 55.05
N THR A 26 11.20 -10.80 54.35
CA THR A 26 12.41 -11.63 54.68
C THR A 26 12.29 -13.16 54.47
N LYS A 27 13.47 -13.79 54.26
CA LYS A 27 13.83 -15.24 54.36
C LYS A 27 13.39 -16.19 53.22
N LYS A 28 14.22 -17.15 52.78
CA LYS A 28 15.71 -17.25 52.79
C LYS A 28 16.17 -18.37 51.81
N MET A 29 17.30 -18.12 51.13
CA MET A 29 18.23 -19.04 50.45
C MET A 29 17.89 -20.55 50.30
N ARG A 30 18.07 -21.07 49.07
CA ARG A 30 18.82 -22.32 48.85
C ARG A 30 19.84 -22.13 47.73
N ARG A 31 21.10 -22.53 47.96
CA ARG A 31 22.17 -22.49 46.94
C ARG A 31 22.08 -23.71 46.04
N GLN A 32 22.39 -23.57 44.76
CA GLN A 32 22.89 -24.65 43.92
C GLN A 32 24.26 -24.24 43.36
N THR A 33 25.22 -25.15 43.48
CA THR A 33 26.58 -25.02 42.96
C THR A 33 26.62 -25.54 41.52
N VAL A 34 27.05 -24.71 40.58
CA VAL A 34 27.47 -25.17 39.25
C VAL A 34 28.98 -25.39 39.29
N ILE A 35 29.43 -26.49 38.67
CA ILE A 35 30.82 -26.97 38.73
C ILE A 35 31.68 -26.19 37.72
N GLN A 36 32.89 -25.81 38.13
CA GLN A 36 33.91 -25.26 37.22
C GLN A 36 34.46 -26.37 36.32
N ASN A 37 34.52 -26.11 35.02
CA ASN A 37 35.33 -26.89 34.07
C ASN A 37 36.41 -25.96 33.52
N ASP A 38 37.64 -26.07 34.04
CA ASP A 38 38.78 -25.35 33.50
C ASP A 38 39.13 -25.89 32.11
N ASN A 39 38.98 -25.05 31.08
CA ASN A 39 39.54 -25.27 29.75
C ASN A 39 40.16 -23.96 29.28
N LEU A 40 41.49 -23.96 29.10
CA LEU A 40 42.21 -22.81 28.55
C LEU A 40 41.85 -22.62 27.07
N VAL A 41 40.99 -21.65 26.80
CA VAL A 41 40.81 -21.10 25.45
C VAL A 41 42.00 -20.16 25.17
N PRO A 42 42.73 -20.32 24.05
CA PRO A 42 43.78 -19.38 23.68
C PRO A 42 43.21 -17.96 23.53
N GLU A 43 43.85 -16.97 24.14
CA GLU A 43 43.43 -15.58 24.01
C GLU A 43 43.42 -15.17 22.52
N ARG A 44 42.25 -14.72 22.03
CA ARG A 44 42.20 -14.01 20.76
C ARG A 44 43.00 -12.72 20.91
N PRO A 45 43.82 -12.32 19.93
CA PRO A 45 44.52 -11.05 20.01
C PRO A 45 43.51 -9.91 20.18
N THR A 46 43.62 -9.18 21.28
CA THR A 46 42.80 -8.02 21.58
C THR A 46 43.17 -6.90 20.61
N TYR A 47 42.51 -6.87 19.46
CA TYR A 47 42.50 -5.67 18.61
C TYR A 47 42.04 -4.51 19.48
N GLN A 48 42.89 -3.48 19.59
CA GLN A 48 42.50 -2.24 20.22
C GLN A 48 41.34 -1.67 19.42
N SER A 49 40.18 -1.55 20.06
CA SER A 49 39.05 -0.83 19.49
C SER A 49 39.42 0.64 19.49
N ASP A 50 39.96 1.12 18.37
CA ASP A 50 40.11 2.54 18.10
C ASP A 50 38.72 3.16 18.07
N ASN A 51 38.28 3.63 19.24
CA ASN A 51 37.02 4.33 19.46
C ASN A 51 37.06 5.76 18.86
N THR A 52 37.54 5.85 17.62
CA THR A 52 37.18 6.93 16.72
C THR A 52 35.67 6.94 16.60
N HIS A 53 35.04 8.02 17.08
CA HIS A 53 33.61 8.26 16.87
C HIS A 53 33.36 8.57 15.40
N THR A 54 33.35 7.52 14.57
CA THR A 54 32.83 7.54 13.22
C THR A 54 31.33 7.81 13.32
N VAL A 55 30.97 9.10 13.24
CA VAL A 55 29.58 9.51 13.01
C VAL A 55 29.10 8.74 11.79
N PRO A 56 27.99 7.97 11.88
CA PRO A 56 27.53 7.19 10.75
C PRO A 56 27.29 8.13 9.56
N PRO A 57 27.79 7.79 8.35
CA PRO A 57 27.65 8.66 7.18
C PRO A 57 26.16 8.92 6.93
N LYS A 58 25.81 10.14 6.50
CA LYS A 58 24.39 10.45 6.27
C LYS A 58 23.91 9.61 5.09
N THR A 59 22.64 9.24 5.09
CA THR A 59 22.03 8.46 4.00
C THR A 59 22.29 9.08 2.63
N ASN A 60 22.21 10.42 2.54
CA ASN A 60 22.53 11.19 1.33
C ASN A 60 23.99 11.03 0.87
N ASP A 61 24.95 10.91 1.79
CA ASP A 61 26.38 10.78 1.46
C ASP A 61 26.65 9.41 0.81
N VAL A 62 26.10 8.34 1.42
CA VAL A 62 26.21 6.96 0.89
C VAL A 62 25.44 6.80 -0.43
N ALA A 63 24.24 7.39 -0.52
CA ALA A 63 23.44 7.41 -1.74
C ALA A 63 24.17 8.10 -2.90
N PHE A 64 24.82 9.23 -2.63
CA PHE A 64 25.62 9.95 -3.63
C PHE A 64 26.88 9.18 -4.05
N ASP A 65 27.54 8.47 -3.14
CA ASP A 65 28.68 7.59 -3.48
C ASP A 65 28.27 6.42 -4.36
N ILE A 66 27.12 5.79 -4.09
CA ILE A 66 26.53 4.75 -4.96
C ILE A 66 26.24 5.31 -6.35
N TYR A 67 25.67 6.53 -6.42
CA TYR A 67 25.31 7.19 -7.66
C TYR A 67 26.52 7.60 -8.52
N SER A 68 27.51 8.24 -7.91
CA SER A 68 28.67 8.81 -8.60
C SER A 68 29.73 7.79 -9.00
N ARG A 69 29.82 6.65 -8.29
CA ARG A 69 30.89 5.65 -8.51
C ARG A 69 30.45 4.40 -9.29
N LEU A 70 29.17 4.05 -9.31
CA LEU A 70 28.68 2.84 -9.98
C LEU A 70 27.99 3.16 -11.32
N PRO A 71 28.19 2.34 -12.37
CA PRO A 71 27.48 2.48 -13.65
C PRO A 71 25.97 2.19 -13.51
N ARG A 72 25.14 2.80 -14.37
CA ARG A 72 23.66 2.79 -14.28
C ARG A 72 23.08 1.38 -14.22
N GLU A 73 23.72 0.40 -14.88
CA GLU A 73 23.31 -1.01 -14.90
C GLU A 73 23.43 -1.68 -13.52
N LEU A 74 24.47 -1.34 -12.74
CA LEU A 74 24.62 -1.81 -11.36
C LEU A 74 23.70 -1.03 -10.42
N ARG A 75 23.55 0.28 -10.62
CA ARG A 75 22.59 1.10 -9.86
C ARG A 75 21.15 0.59 -10.01
N ASN A 76 20.72 0.31 -11.24
CA ASN A 76 19.42 -0.31 -11.53
C ASN A 76 19.19 -1.61 -10.74
N ARG A 77 20.19 -2.50 -10.69
CA ARG A 77 20.09 -3.75 -9.91
C ARG A 77 19.96 -3.50 -8.41
N ILE A 78 20.71 -2.53 -7.88
CA ILE A 78 20.63 -2.13 -6.47
C ILE A 78 19.24 -1.53 -6.16
N TYR A 79 18.75 -0.59 -6.96
CA TYR A 79 17.43 0.02 -6.73
C TYR A 79 16.29 -0.98 -6.92
N THR A 80 16.36 -1.88 -7.90
CA THR A 80 15.41 -3.01 -8.03
C THR A 80 15.38 -3.85 -6.75
N PHE A 81 16.54 -4.29 -6.25
CA PHE A 81 16.62 -5.06 -5.00
C PHE A 81 16.08 -4.30 -3.78
N CYS A 82 16.39 -3.00 -3.67
CA CYS A 82 15.89 -2.14 -2.60
C CYS A 82 14.39 -1.86 -2.67
N VAL A 83 13.78 -1.90 -3.87
CA VAL A 83 12.33 -1.73 -4.03
C VAL A 83 11.58 -3.03 -3.79
N GLU A 84 11.95 -4.12 -4.48
CA GLU A 84 11.21 -5.38 -4.43
C GLU A 84 11.26 -5.97 -3.02
N GLY A 85 12.45 -6.01 -2.41
CA GLY A 85 12.63 -6.38 -1.01
C GLY A 85 12.25 -7.83 -0.70
N SER A 86 11.59 -8.04 0.44
CA SER A 86 11.14 -9.35 0.95
C SER A 86 9.63 -9.60 0.79
N TYR A 87 8.91 -8.68 0.17
CA TYR A 87 7.46 -8.72 0.03
C TYR A 87 7.08 -8.96 -1.42
N ASP A 88 5.79 -9.16 -1.69
CA ASP A 88 5.30 -9.14 -3.06
C ASP A 88 5.28 -7.71 -3.62
N ASN A 89 5.15 -7.61 -4.94
CA ASN A 89 5.24 -6.34 -5.67
C ASN A 89 3.90 -5.61 -5.83
N ASP A 90 2.83 -6.03 -5.13
CA ASP A 90 1.52 -5.39 -5.25
C ASP A 90 1.44 -4.09 -4.44
N VAL A 91 1.03 -3.00 -5.09
CA VAL A 91 0.82 -1.70 -4.46
C VAL A 91 -0.61 -1.24 -4.73
N ILE A 92 -1.48 -1.21 -3.71
CA ILE A 92 -2.80 -0.59 -3.82
C ILE A 92 -2.63 0.93 -3.78
N VAL A 93 -3.25 1.62 -4.74
CA VAL A 93 -3.33 3.10 -4.77
C VAL A 93 -4.65 3.52 -4.14
N ARG A 94 -4.61 4.31 -3.06
CA ARG A 94 -5.79 4.76 -2.31
C ARG A 94 -5.75 6.26 -2.03
N ARG A 95 -6.92 6.91 -1.95
CA ARG A 95 -7.01 8.36 -1.62
C ARG A 95 -6.57 8.63 -0.17
N THR A 96 -5.72 9.64 0.06
CA THR A 96 -5.28 9.99 1.44
C THR A 96 -6.31 10.79 2.22
N ALA A 97 -7.10 11.63 1.54
CA ALA A 97 -8.10 12.52 2.12
C ALA A 97 -9.24 12.72 1.12
N VAL A 98 -10.48 12.81 1.58
CA VAL A 98 -11.68 12.82 0.72
C VAL A 98 -11.60 13.92 -0.36
N ASP A 99 -11.09 15.10 0.00
CA ASP A 99 -11.10 16.30 -0.84
C ASP A 99 -9.87 16.47 -1.75
N ASP A 100 -8.87 15.59 -1.67
CA ASP A 100 -7.61 15.69 -2.45
C ASP A 100 -7.47 14.49 -3.40
N THR A 101 -7.76 14.71 -4.69
CA THR A 101 -7.65 13.71 -5.76
C THR A 101 -6.23 13.58 -6.33
N HIS A 102 -5.25 14.35 -5.83
CA HIS A 102 -3.87 14.35 -6.31
C HIS A 102 -2.88 13.78 -5.28
N ARG A 103 -3.36 13.39 -4.09
CA ARG A 103 -2.59 12.64 -3.09
C ARG A 103 -3.08 11.21 -2.94
N PHE A 104 -2.13 10.29 -3.04
CA PHE A 104 -2.36 8.86 -2.93
C PHE A 104 -1.48 8.26 -1.82
N ALA A 105 -2.08 7.39 -1.02
CA ALA A 105 -1.35 6.41 -0.23
C ALA A 105 -1.00 5.24 -1.15
N TYR A 106 0.26 4.80 -1.07
CA TYR A 106 0.75 3.60 -1.74
C TYR A 106 0.81 2.50 -0.69
N LEU A 107 -0.06 1.50 -0.78
CA LEU A 107 -0.20 0.48 0.25
C LEU A 107 0.37 -0.88 -0.19
N ILE A 108 1.27 -1.45 0.59
CA ILE A 108 1.84 -2.80 0.41
C ILE A 108 1.33 -3.77 1.48
N ARG A 109 1.51 -5.08 1.24
CA ARG A 109 1.20 -6.12 2.24
C ARG A 109 2.36 -6.31 3.22
N GLU A 110 2.08 -6.10 4.50
CA GLU A 110 2.96 -6.45 5.61
C GLU A 110 2.42 -7.70 6.34
N PRO A 111 3.21 -8.77 6.52
CA PRO A 111 2.79 -9.94 7.29
C PRO A 111 2.60 -9.61 8.77
N CYS A 112 1.39 -9.80 9.30
CA CYS A 112 1.05 -9.64 10.72
C CYS A 112 0.87 -10.97 11.46
N GLY A 113 1.06 -12.10 10.77
CA GLY A 113 1.02 -13.44 11.33
C GLY A 113 1.30 -14.51 10.26
N GLN A 114 1.31 -15.78 10.66
CA GLN A 114 1.72 -16.90 9.78
C GLN A 114 0.85 -17.05 8.51
N HIS A 115 -0.41 -16.62 8.56
CA HIS A 115 -1.38 -16.68 7.46
C HIS A 115 -2.18 -15.37 7.30
N SER A 116 -1.64 -14.25 7.79
CA SER A 116 -2.34 -12.97 7.84
C SER A 116 -1.42 -11.81 7.49
N TYR A 117 -1.95 -10.87 6.72
CA TYR A 117 -1.27 -9.64 6.34
C TYR A 117 -2.17 -8.43 6.59
N GLN A 118 -1.57 -7.25 6.69
CA GLN A 118 -2.24 -5.97 6.72
C GLN A 118 -1.73 -5.08 5.58
N TRP A 119 -2.55 -4.10 5.17
CA TRP A 119 -2.14 -3.10 4.17
C TRP A 119 -1.58 -1.88 4.90
N VAL A 120 -0.29 -1.58 4.67
CA VAL A 120 0.43 -0.45 5.29
C VAL A 120 1.02 0.46 4.23
N GLU A 121 1.23 1.74 4.55
CA GLU A 121 1.90 2.68 3.65
C GLU A 121 3.34 2.22 3.37
N ASP A 122 3.70 2.14 2.08
CA ASP A 122 5.01 1.63 1.64
C ASP A 122 6.12 2.57 2.17
N PRO A 123 7.02 2.10 3.05
CA PRO A 123 8.03 2.95 3.68
C PRO A 123 9.01 3.54 2.66
N LEU A 124 9.11 2.97 1.45
CA LEU A 124 9.90 3.54 0.36
C LEU A 124 9.38 4.93 -0.05
N THR A 125 8.08 5.23 0.10
CA THR A 125 7.53 6.56 -0.19
C THR A 125 8.13 7.68 0.66
N ALA A 126 8.63 7.36 1.86
CA ALA A 126 9.37 8.30 2.70
C ALA A 126 10.80 8.54 2.19
N CYS A 127 11.42 7.51 1.62
CA CYS A 127 12.76 7.55 1.02
C CYS A 127 12.77 8.19 -0.38
N LEU A 128 11.69 8.08 -1.16
CA LEU A 128 11.51 8.61 -2.52
C LEU A 128 11.29 10.14 -2.52
N LYS A 129 12.03 10.87 -1.68
CA LYS A 129 11.97 12.31 -1.48
C LYS A 129 13.37 12.91 -1.64
N ARG A 130 13.45 14.10 -2.23
CA ARG A 130 14.70 14.78 -2.58
C ARG A 130 15.61 15.00 -1.37
N GLU A 131 15.00 15.20 -0.21
CA GLU A 131 15.63 15.48 1.08
C GLU A 131 16.28 14.22 1.70
N ALA A 132 15.75 13.04 1.38
CA ALA A 132 16.05 11.77 2.05
C ALA A 132 17.12 10.91 1.37
N LEU A 133 17.30 11.07 0.05
CA LEU A 133 18.33 10.38 -0.76
C LEU A 133 19.13 11.30 -1.70
N GLY A 134 18.76 12.59 -1.83
CA GLY A 134 19.23 13.46 -2.90
C GLY A 134 18.41 13.29 -4.19
N GLY A 135 18.28 14.37 -4.97
CA GLY A 135 17.35 14.45 -6.09
C GLY A 135 17.58 13.45 -7.22
N ASP A 136 18.83 13.13 -7.54
CA ASP A 136 19.17 12.17 -8.59
C ASP A 136 18.90 10.72 -8.17
N VAL A 137 19.24 10.36 -6.93
CA VAL A 137 19.02 9.00 -6.41
C VAL A 137 17.54 8.73 -6.17
N ALA A 138 16.81 9.68 -5.57
CA ALA A 138 15.37 9.57 -5.38
C ALA A 138 14.65 9.40 -6.73
N ARG A 139 15.11 10.12 -7.78
CA ARG A 139 14.60 10.01 -9.15
C ARG A 139 14.92 8.65 -9.78
N GLU A 140 16.18 8.22 -9.77
CA GLU A 140 16.59 6.93 -10.33
C GLU A 140 15.93 5.73 -9.61
N MET A 141 15.64 5.86 -8.32
CA MET A 141 14.94 4.86 -7.51
C MET A 141 13.41 4.89 -7.72
N LEU A 142 12.82 6.06 -8.00
CA LEU A 142 11.41 6.20 -8.38
C LEU A 142 11.13 5.60 -9.78
N GLU A 143 12.08 5.70 -10.71
CA GLU A 143 12.02 4.97 -11.99
C GLU A 143 11.94 3.46 -11.74
N SER A 144 12.81 2.91 -10.88
CA SER A 144 12.74 1.51 -10.46
C SER A 144 11.42 1.16 -9.76
N TYR A 145 10.89 2.04 -8.90
CA TYR A 145 9.63 1.84 -8.20
C TYR A 145 8.45 1.63 -9.17
N TYR A 146 8.30 2.50 -10.17
CA TYR A 146 7.29 2.32 -11.20
C TYR A 146 7.58 1.13 -12.13
N TRP A 147 8.83 0.71 -12.28
CA TRP A 147 9.19 -0.44 -13.13
C TRP A 147 8.94 -1.81 -12.49
N THR A 148 9.10 -1.95 -11.18
CA THR A 148 9.01 -3.25 -10.49
C THR A 148 7.69 -3.47 -9.74
N ARG A 149 6.97 -2.41 -9.33
CA ARG A 149 5.67 -2.57 -8.67
C ARG A 149 4.53 -2.86 -9.66
N THR A 150 3.52 -3.55 -9.16
CA THR A 150 2.23 -3.79 -9.80
C THR A 150 1.19 -2.92 -9.12
N PHE A 151 0.77 -1.84 -9.77
CA PHE A 151 -0.18 -0.89 -9.17
C PHE A 151 -1.61 -1.43 -9.29
N LYS A 152 -2.39 -1.35 -8.20
CA LYS A 152 -3.73 -1.94 -8.13
C LYS A 152 -4.80 -0.92 -7.78
N PHE A 153 -5.84 -0.89 -8.60
CA PHE A 153 -7.02 -0.07 -8.43
C PHE A 153 -8.24 -0.97 -8.20
N ALA A 154 -8.79 -0.92 -6.99
CA ALA A 154 -10.08 -1.53 -6.68
C ALA A 154 -11.22 -0.71 -7.30
N HIS A 155 -12.40 -1.31 -7.46
CA HIS A 155 -13.55 -0.68 -8.12
C HIS A 155 -13.91 0.72 -7.55
N HIS A 156 -13.82 0.89 -6.23
CA HIS A 156 -14.10 2.16 -5.54
C HIS A 156 -12.99 3.22 -5.69
N GLU A 157 -11.76 2.83 -6.05
CA GLU A 157 -10.62 3.74 -6.24
C GLU A 157 -10.41 4.11 -7.73
N LEU A 158 -11.23 3.62 -8.67
CA LEU A 158 -11.07 3.85 -10.12
C LEU A 158 -11.00 5.33 -10.49
N CYS A 159 -11.70 6.19 -9.76
CA CYS A 159 -11.64 7.65 -9.92
C CYS A 159 -10.22 8.24 -9.76
N LEU A 160 -9.30 7.54 -9.09
CA LEU A 160 -7.90 7.94 -8.92
C LEU A 160 -6.99 7.56 -10.09
N LEU A 161 -7.41 6.65 -10.97
CA LEU A 161 -6.57 6.14 -12.07
C LEU A 161 -6.10 7.27 -13.00
N GLY A 162 -7.02 8.14 -13.41
CA GLY A 162 -6.70 9.30 -14.26
C GLY A 162 -5.75 10.31 -13.59
N PRO A 163 -6.02 10.76 -12.35
CA PRO A 163 -5.09 11.58 -11.56
C PRO A 163 -3.72 10.93 -11.33
N PHE A 164 -3.67 9.65 -10.95
CA PHE A 164 -2.44 8.89 -10.71
C PHE A 164 -1.55 8.90 -11.95
N LEU A 165 -2.10 8.52 -13.11
CA LEU A 165 -1.35 8.46 -14.37
C LEU A 165 -0.73 9.81 -14.80
N ARG A 166 -1.19 10.93 -14.25
CA ARG A 166 -0.83 12.29 -14.70
C ARG A 166 -0.11 13.15 -13.65
N THR A 167 -0.05 12.72 -12.39
CA THR A 167 0.47 13.54 -11.27
C THR A 167 1.88 13.08 -10.86
N ASP A 168 2.86 13.99 -10.91
CA ASP A 168 4.15 13.81 -10.24
C ASP A 168 4.00 14.14 -8.75
N VAL A 169 3.62 13.13 -7.97
CA VAL A 169 3.36 13.24 -6.51
C VAL A 169 4.64 13.50 -5.71
N PHE A 170 5.81 13.14 -6.25
CA PHE A 170 7.09 13.21 -5.56
C PHE A 170 7.91 14.47 -5.90
N GLY A 171 7.55 15.21 -6.94
CA GLY A 171 8.25 16.43 -7.37
C GLY A 171 9.63 16.14 -7.98
N LEU A 172 9.76 15.01 -8.68
CA LEU A 172 11.01 14.49 -9.24
C LEU A 172 11.03 14.47 -10.78
N GLY A 173 9.98 14.95 -11.44
CA GLY A 173 9.81 14.94 -12.90
C GLY A 173 9.36 13.59 -13.47
N ILE A 174 8.92 12.67 -12.62
CA ILE A 174 8.59 11.28 -12.98
C ILE A 174 7.08 11.08 -12.86
N ILE A 175 6.39 11.01 -14.01
CA ILE A 175 4.94 10.84 -14.11
C ILE A 175 4.62 9.35 -14.36
N PRO A 176 3.73 8.69 -13.57
CA PRO A 176 3.55 7.24 -13.63
C PRO A 176 3.31 6.66 -15.03
N ALA A 177 2.48 7.30 -15.87
CA ALA A 177 2.12 6.80 -17.20
C ALA A 177 3.29 6.65 -18.20
N HIS A 178 4.46 7.23 -17.92
CA HIS A 178 5.66 7.04 -18.74
C HIS A 178 6.54 5.86 -18.26
N TYR A 179 6.37 5.42 -17.02
CA TYR A 179 7.26 4.46 -16.37
C TYR A 179 6.57 3.14 -16.00
N ILE A 180 5.31 3.14 -15.55
CA ILE A 180 4.66 1.93 -15.01
C ILE A 180 4.72 0.74 -15.97
N ARG A 181 5.02 -0.45 -15.44
CA ARG A 181 5.12 -1.70 -16.22
C ARG A 181 3.97 -2.66 -15.99
N ARG A 182 3.34 -2.63 -14.81
CA ARG A 182 2.25 -3.54 -14.43
C ARG A 182 1.13 -2.78 -13.72
N LEU A 183 -0.10 -2.98 -14.17
CA LEU A 183 -1.30 -2.33 -13.67
C LEU A 183 -2.44 -3.35 -13.59
N GLN A 184 -3.10 -3.50 -12.44
CA GLN A 184 -4.30 -4.32 -12.27
C GLN A 184 -5.48 -3.44 -11.86
N ILE A 185 -6.62 -3.65 -12.52
CA ILE A 185 -7.82 -2.83 -12.40
C ILE A 185 -9.00 -3.77 -12.17
N GLN A 186 -9.59 -3.72 -10.98
CA GLN A 186 -10.79 -4.49 -10.66
C GLN A 186 -12.03 -3.64 -10.94
N ILE A 187 -12.96 -4.18 -11.71
CA ILE A 187 -14.25 -3.56 -12.03
C ILE A 187 -15.36 -4.53 -11.65
N ARG A 188 -16.41 -4.04 -10.99
CA ARG A 188 -17.60 -4.82 -10.61
C ARG A 188 -18.83 -4.32 -11.37
N PRO A 189 -19.15 -4.90 -12.55
CA PRO A 189 -20.33 -4.49 -13.32
C PRO A 189 -21.64 -4.59 -12.53
N LEU A 190 -21.69 -5.49 -11.54
CA LEU A 190 -22.87 -5.77 -10.73
C LEU A 190 -23.13 -4.68 -9.66
N ASP A 191 -22.08 -4.05 -9.12
CA ASP A 191 -22.21 -2.94 -8.14
C ASP A 191 -23.07 -1.79 -8.72
N PHE A 192 -22.94 -1.52 -10.02
CA PHE A 192 -23.75 -0.52 -10.74
C PHE A 192 -25.21 -0.94 -10.94
N ALA A 193 -25.50 -2.24 -10.99
CA ALA A 193 -26.86 -2.71 -11.24
C ALA A 193 -27.81 -2.40 -10.07
N PHE A 194 -27.30 -2.33 -8.83
CA PHE A 194 -28.07 -1.90 -7.65
C PHE A 194 -28.38 -0.40 -7.60
N LEU A 195 -27.73 0.42 -8.42
CA LEU A 195 -27.91 1.88 -8.42
C LEU A 195 -29.18 2.30 -9.16
N LEU A 196 -29.79 3.39 -8.69
CA LEU A 196 -30.92 4.02 -9.39
C LEU A 196 -30.49 4.45 -10.81
N PRO A 197 -31.36 4.36 -11.85
CA PRO A 197 -30.94 4.52 -13.25
C PRO A 197 -30.19 5.82 -13.60
N ALA A 198 -30.42 6.91 -12.87
CA ALA A 198 -29.68 8.17 -13.03
C ALA A 198 -28.26 8.10 -12.41
N GLN A 199 -28.12 7.48 -11.23
CA GLN A 199 -26.83 7.24 -10.58
C GLN A 199 -26.02 6.23 -11.37
N ARG A 200 -26.63 5.11 -11.78
CA ARG A 200 -26.01 4.08 -12.60
C ARG A 200 -25.29 4.67 -13.82
N ARG A 201 -25.99 5.50 -14.61
CA ARG A 201 -25.40 6.17 -15.79
C ARG A 201 -24.19 7.04 -15.46
N SER A 202 -24.24 7.77 -14.34
CA SER A 202 -23.12 8.59 -13.84
C SER A 202 -21.91 7.75 -13.48
N GLU A 203 -22.10 6.68 -12.70
CA GLU A 203 -21.00 5.82 -12.26
C GLU A 203 -20.41 4.99 -13.40
N GLU A 204 -21.25 4.46 -14.30
CA GLU A 204 -20.78 3.83 -15.55
C GLU A 204 -19.95 4.78 -16.42
N GLU A 205 -20.35 6.05 -16.54
CA GLU A 205 -19.64 7.05 -17.35
C GLU A 205 -18.31 7.46 -16.70
N GLN A 206 -18.28 7.60 -15.38
CA GLN A 206 -17.04 7.81 -14.62
C GLN A 206 -16.10 6.60 -14.74
N CYS A 207 -16.62 5.37 -14.72
CA CYS A 207 -15.86 4.15 -14.91
C CYS A 207 -15.26 4.07 -16.33
N CYS A 208 -16.06 4.33 -17.37
CA CYS A 208 -15.55 4.45 -18.74
C CYS A 208 -14.43 5.50 -18.84
N LYS A 209 -14.62 6.70 -18.29
CA LYS A 209 -13.62 7.78 -18.29
C LYS A 209 -12.33 7.43 -17.52
N ALA A 210 -12.44 6.66 -16.44
CA ALA A 210 -11.28 6.15 -15.72
C ALA A 210 -10.46 5.17 -16.57
N VAL A 211 -11.13 4.27 -17.30
CA VAL A 211 -10.49 3.32 -18.21
C VAL A 211 -9.94 4.02 -19.46
N GLU A 212 -10.66 4.99 -20.04
CA GLU A 212 -10.17 5.86 -21.13
C GLU A 212 -8.89 6.62 -20.73
N ALA A 213 -8.71 6.95 -19.45
CA ALA A 213 -7.51 7.62 -18.97
C ALA A 213 -6.21 6.78 -19.13
N LEU A 214 -6.32 5.47 -19.37
CA LEU A 214 -5.20 4.60 -19.76
C LEU A 214 -4.51 5.05 -21.05
N ALA A 215 -5.20 5.78 -21.94
CA ALA A 215 -4.59 6.40 -23.13
C ALA A 215 -3.49 7.44 -22.79
N ALA A 216 -3.32 7.81 -21.52
CA ALA A 216 -2.15 8.57 -21.05
C ALA A 216 -0.85 7.74 -21.07
N ILE A 217 -0.93 6.40 -21.04
CA ILE A 217 0.21 5.49 -21.03
C ILE A 217 0.81 5.44 -22.44
N ARG A 218 2.02 6.00 -22.60
CA ARG A 218 2.69 6.14 -23.91
C ARG A 218 3.69 5.02 -24.23
N THR A 219 3.70 3.96 -23.44
CA THR A 219 4.70 2.88 -23.48
C THR A 219 4.03 1.55 -23.77
N THR A 220 4.44 0.90 -24.86
CA THR A 220 4.01 -0.46 -25.25
C THR A 220 4.54 -1.58 -24.34
N ARG A 221 5.30 -1.23 -23.29
CA ARG A 221 5.84 -2.16 -22.28
C ARG A 221 5.08 -2.07 -20.94
N THR A 222 3.78 -1.87 -21.01
CA THR A 222 2.92 -1.76 -19.82
C THR A 222 1.81 -2.78 -19.94
N ASP A 223 1.88 -3.81 -19.11
CA ASP A 223 0.88 -4.87 -19.03
C ASP A 223 -0.26 -4.39 -18.14
N ILE A 224 -1.48 -4.36 -18.70
CA ILE A 224 -2.69 -3.91 -18.02
C ILE A 224 -3.65 -5.08 -17.91
N LEU A 225 -3.97 -5.49 -16.68
CA LEU A 225 -4.98 -6.50 -16.40
C LEU A 225 -6.27 -5.81 -15.94
N ILE A 226 -7.36 -6.00 -16.69
CA ILE A 226 -8.71 -5.58 -16.31
C ILE A 226 -9.51 -6.82 -15.91
N GLU A 227 -9.86 -6.88 -14.63
CA GLU A 227 -10.54 -7.98 -13.98
C GLU A 227 -11.99 -7.60 -13.73
N LEU A 228 -12.92 -8.34 -14.34
CA LEU A 228 -14.36 -8.16 -14.19
C LEU A 228 -14.88 -9.12 -13.13
N ASP A 229 -14.95 -8.63 -11.90
CA ASP A 229 -15.42 -9.38 -10.74
C ASP A 229 -16.96 -9.43 -10.76
N GLU A 230 -17.52 -10.63 -10.94
CA GLU A 230 -18.97 -10.86 -11.00
C GLU A 230 -19.64 -10.98 -9.61
N ALA A 231 -18.87 -10.99 -8.51
CA ALA A 231 -19.35 -10.97 -7.12
C ALA A 231 -20.46 -12.00 -6.77
N GLN A 232 -20.52 -13.12 -7.51
CA GLN A 232 -21.68 -14.01 -7.54
C GLN A 232 -22.04 -14.63 -6.17
N ASP A 233 -21.03 -14.91 -5.33
CA ASP A 233 -21.18 -15.45 -3.96
C ASP A 233 -22.06 -14.61 -3.02
N SER A 234 -22.34 -13.34 -3.37
CA SER A 234 -23.07 -12.41 -2.50
C SER A 234 -24.58 -12.33 -2.74
N LEU A 235 -25.13 -13.03 -3.75
CA LEU A 235 -26.53 -12.90 -4.18
C LEU A 235 -27.30 -14.22 -4.25
N SER A 236 -28.63 -14.14 -4.21
CA SER A 236 -29.47 -15.25 -4.67
C SER A 236 -29.56 -15.33 -6.19
N ASP A 237 -29.81 -16.54 -6.70
CA ASP A 237 -30.13 -16.84 -8.10
C ASP A 237 -31.16 -15.89 -8.74
N ALA A 238 -32.13 -15.41 -7.96
CA ALA A 238 -33.19 -14.54 -8.44
C ALA A 238 -32.72 -13.09 -8.62
N GLU A 239 -31.89 -12.59 -7.70
CA GLU A 239 -31.31 -11.25 -7.75
C GLU A 239 -30.24 -11.16 -8.83
N TYR A 240 -29.34 -12.15 -8.93
CA TYR A 240 -28.35 -12.21 -10.01
C TYR A 240 -29.05 -12.22 -11.39
N LYS A 241 -30.11 -13.04 -11.59
CA LYS A 241 -30.88 -13.05 -12.85
C LYS A 241 -31.59 -11.73 -13.15
N HIS A 242 -31.95 -10.93 -12.14
CA HIS A 242 -32.54 -9.62 -12.35
C HIS A 242 -31.51 -8.61 -12.88
N PHE A 243 -30.32 -8.57 -12.27
CA PHE A 243 -29.28 -7.56 -12.49
C PHE A 243 -28.23 -7.91 -13.54
N SER A 244 -28.09 -9.20 -13.88
CA SER A 244 -27.13 -9.71 -14.88
C SER A 244 -27.31 -9.07 -16.26
N SER A 245 -28.54 -8.68 -16.64
CA SER A 245 -28.82 -8.00 -17.91
C SER A 245 -28.08 -6.67 -18.04
N GLU A 246 -28.14 -5.80 -17.03
CA GLU A 246 -27.48 -4.49 -17.08
C GLU A 246 -25.98 -4.60 -16.80
N ALA A 247 -25.56 -5.52 -15.93
CA ALA A 247 -24.14 -5.84 -15.74
C ALA A 247 -23.48 -6.31 -17.06
N ALA A 248 -24.18 -7.13 -17.86
CA ALA A 248 -23.73 -7.55 -19.18
C ALA A 248 -23.72 -6.40 -20.21
N GLN A 249 -24.74 -5.52 -20.21
CA GLN A 249 -24.77 -4.33 -21.07
C GLN A 249 -23.59 -3.37 -20.77
N PHE A 250 -23.32 -3.10 -19.49
CA PHE A 250 -22.15 -2.30 -19.11
C PHE A 250 -20.83 -3.01 -19.48
N THR A 251 -20.75 -4.33 -19.31
CA THR A 251 -19.56 -5.12 -19.70
C THR A 251 -19.27 -5.01 -21.21
N LEU A 252 -20.30 -5.01 -22.06
CA LEU A 252 -20.16 -4.81 -23.51
C LEU A 252 -19.70 -3.39 -23.86
N LYS A 253 -20.27 -2.37 -23.20
CA LYS A 253 -19.84 -0.96 -23.32
C LYS A 253 -18.38 -0.79 -22.92
N LEU A 254 -17.96 -1.36 -21.78
CA LEU A 254 -16.59 -1.38 -21.30
C LEU A 254 -15.64 -2.10 -22.27
N ARG A 255 -16.07 -3.23 -22.87
CA ARG A 255 -15.25 -3.93 -23.88
C ARG A 255 -14.94 -3.03 -25.08
N SER A 256 -15.89 -2.25 -25.59
CA SER A 256 -15.62 -1.35 -26.73
C SER A 256 -14.57 -0.27 -26.41
N VAL A 257 -14.54 0.23 -25.16
CA VAL A 257 -13.46 1.13 -24.68
C VAL A 257 -12.12 0.39 -24.63
N VAL A 258 -12.11 -0.85 -24.15
CA VAL A 258 -10.89 -1.68 -24.08
C VAL A 258 -10.32 -2.04 -25.46
N GLU A 259 -11.16 -2.38 -26.45
CA GLU A 259 -10.68 -2.60 -27.82
C GLU A 259 -10.13 -1.31 -28.43
N THR A 260 -10.78 -0.16 -28.22
CA THR A 260 -10.28 1.15 -28.68
C THR A 260 -8.89 1.48 -28.11
N LEU A 261 -8.61 1.07 -26.87
CA LEU A 261 -7.30 1.23 -26.23
C LEU A 261 -6.26 0.22 -26.73
N ARG A 262 -6.68 -1.01 -27.09
CA ARG A 262 -5.81 -2.00 -27.76
C ARG A 262 -5.43 -1.58 -29.17
N GLU A 263 -6.36 -0.99 -29.93
CA GLU A 263 -6.09 -0.38 -31.25
C GLU A 263 -5.08 0.77 -31.18
N GLN A 264 -5.01 1.48 -30.04
CA GLN A 264 -3.98 2.48 -29.74
C GLN A 264 -2.62 1.87 -29.32
N GLY A 265 -2.51 0.54 -29.25
CA GLY A 265 -1.28 -0.19 -28.97
C GLY A 265 -1.02 -0.54 -27.49
N LEU A 266 -2.02 -0.44 -26.61
CA LEU A 266 -1.90 -0.85 -25.22
C LEU A 266 -2.11 -2.37 -25.04
N HIS A 267 -1.22 -3.01 -24.28
CA HIS A 267 -1.34 -4.43 -23.96
C HIS A 267 -2.31 -4.65 -22.79
N ILE A 268 -3.60 -4.75 -23.13
CA ILE A 268 -4.68 -4.95 -22.16
C ILE A 268 -5.19 -6.40 -22.21
N ILE A 269 -4.99 -7.14 -21.13
CA ILE A 269 -5.63 -8.43 -20.85
C ILE A 269 -6.94 -8.14 -20.11
N GLN A 270 -8.04 -8.77 -20.54
CA GLN A 270 -9.33 -8.68 -19.87
C GLN A 270 -9.76 -10.08 -19.44
N THR A 271 -10.08 -10.26 -18.16
CA THR A 271 -10.53 -11.54 -17.57
C THR A 271 -11.84 -11.34 -16.81
N MET A 272 -12.68 -12.38 -16.78
CA MET A 272 -13.74 -12.47 -15.76
C MET A 272 -13.08 -13.01 -14.49
N GLY A 273 -13.40 -12.44 -13.33
CA GLY A 273 -13.07 -13.01 -12.03
C GLY A 273 -13.97 -14.21 -11.74
N THR A 274 -13.39 -15.25 -11.14
CA THR A 274 -14.06 -16.52 -10.76
C THR A 274 -14.17 -16.64 -9.25
#